data_AF-A0A7C4R727-F1
#
_entry.id   AF-A0A7C4R727-F1
#
_cell.length_a   1.000
_cell.length_b   1.000
_cell.length_c   1.000
_cell.angle_alpha   90.00
_cell.angle_beta   90.00
_cell.angle_gamma   90.00
#
_symmetry.space_group_name_H-M   'P 1'
#
loop_
_entity.id
_entity.type
_entity.pdbx_description
1 polymer ?
#
loop_
_entity_poly.entity_id
_entity_poly.type
_entity_poly.pdbx_seq_one_letter_code
_entity_poly.pdbx_strand_id
1 'polypeptide(L)'
;VVTPFDICSAGSKPETRFPHIGPTTNHPYCPSLKSKLGSDSKVPEKVHYIPEIVINGLSLNAVKEAMRVGIKAVSSVNGVIRISAGNYGGKLGQYKIYLRELFP
;
A
#
# COMPACT_ATOMS: atom_id res chain seq x y z
N VAL A 1 -7.54 -16.05 -4.99
CA VAL A 1 -7.55 -14.66 -4.46
C VAL A 1 -8.22 -13.76 -5.48
N VAL A 2 -8.64 -12.57 -5.08
CA VAL A 2 -9.14 -11.52 -6.00
C VAL A 2 -8.47 -10.19 -5.66
N THR A 3 -8.23 -9.36 -6.67
CA THR A 3 -7.77 -7.97 -6.53
C THR A 3 -8.97 -7.05 -6.77
N PRO A 4 -9.79 -6.70 -5.74
CA PRO A 4 -11.10 -6.08 -5.96
C PRO A 4 -11.05 -4.70 -6.63
N PHE A 5 -9.89 -4.04 -6.63
CA PHE A 5 -9.68 -2.76 -7.30
C PHE A 5 -8.83 -2.87 -8.56
N ASP A 6 -8.33 -4.08 -8.88
CA ASP A 6 -7.17 -4.34 -9.74
C ASP A 6 -5.95 -3.52 -9.33
N ILE A 7 -5.96 -2.23 -9.61
CA ILE A 7 -5.01 -1.22 -9.16
C ILE A 7 -5.77 -0.15 -8.35
N CYS A 8 -5.50 -0.07 -7.05
CA CYS A 8 -5.99 1.02 -6.21
C CYS A 8 -5.13 2.27 -6.44
N SER A 9 -5.70 3.27 -7.12
CA SER A 9 -5.06 4.57 -7.36
C SER A 9 -5.29 5.59 -6.24
N ALA A 10 -6.04 5.23 -5.20
CA ALA A 10 -6.52 6.13 -4.16
C ALA A 10 -6.40 5.50 -2.77
N GLY A 11 -5.15 5.32 -2.31
CA GLY A 11 -4.87 4.83 -0.95
C GLY A 11 -5.47 5.74 0.13
N SER A 12 -6.02 5.14 1.19
CA SER A 12 -6.73 5.84 2.25
C SER A 12 -6.06 5.68 3.62
N LYS A 13 -6.50 6.48 4.59
CA LYS A 13 -6.11 6.38 6.00
C LYS A 13 -7.34 6.60 6.90
N PRO A 14 -7.37 5.99 8.10
CA PRO A 14 -8.51 6.12 9.02
C PRO A 14 -8.54 7.49 9.69
N GLU A 15 -7.38 8.14 9.90
CA GLU A 15 -7.33 9.47 10.50
C GLU A 15 -7.98 10.49 9.54
N THR A 16 -9.04 11.12 10.00
CA THR A 16 -9.83 12.06 9.20
C THR A 16 -10.27 13.27 10.03
N ARG A 17 -10.36 14.43 9.40
CA ARG A 17 -11.04 15.63 9.94
C ARG A 17 -12.53 15.65 9.58
N PHE A 18 -12.97 14.70 8.77
CA PHE A 18 -14.31 14.59 8.22
C PHE A 18 -14.90 13.22 8.60
N PRO A 19 -15.34 13.02 9.86
CA PRO A 19 -15.77 11.71 10.33
C PRO A 19 -17.01 11.17 9.59
N HIS A 20 -17.88 12.05 9.11
CA HIS A 20 -19.12 11.67 8.42
C HIS A 20 -18.92 11.02 7.05
N ILE A 21 -17.75 11.18 6.42
CA ILE A 21 -17.44 10.62 5.09
C ILE A 21 -16.51 9.40 5.15
N GLY A 22 -16.06 9.02 6.34
CA GLY A 22 -15.17 7.87 6.54
C GLY A 22 -13.69 8.15 6.21
N PRO A 23 -12.92 7.10 5.84
CA PRO A 23 -11.51 7.20 5.53
C PRO A 23 -11.24 8.21 4.41
N THR A 24 -10.17 9.00 4.57
CA THR A 24 -9.77 10.01 3.59
C THR A 24 -8.46 9.62 2.93
N THR A 25 -8.07 10.34 1.88
CA THR A 25 -6.79 10.13 1.20
C THR A 25 -5.61 10.03 2.19
N ASN A 26 -4.71 9.08 1.92
CA ASN A 26 -3.44 8.96 2.62
C ASN A 26 -2.44 10.01 2.10
N HIS A 27 -2.77 11.28 2.32
CA HIS A 27 -2.04 12.43 1.78
C HIS A 27 -0.51 12.43 2.00
N PRO A 28 0.07 11.87 3.08
CA PRO A 28 1.53 11.77 3.21
C PRO A 28 2.18 11.00 2.05
N TYR A 29 1.44 10.13 1.36
CA TYR A 29 1.91 9.38 0.19
C TYR A 29 1.41 9.94 -1.14
N CYS A 30 0.86 11.15 -1.20
CA CYS A 30 0.45 11.78 -2.47
C CYS A 30 1.62 12.55 -3.12
N PRO A 31 2.13 12.13 -4.29
CA PRO A 31 3.25 12.81 -4.96
C PRO A 31 2.96 14.27 -5.29
N SER A 32 1.72 14.59 -5.68
CA SER A 32 1.27 15.96 -5.98
C SER A 32 1.26 16.89 -4.76
N LEU A 33 1.24 16.34 -3.54
CA LEU A 33 1.25 17.12 -2.30
C LEU A 33 2.64 17.22 -1.68
N LYS A 34 3.66 16.58 -2.26
CA LYS A 34 5.02 16.49 -1.70
C LYS A 34 5.61 17.87 -1.35
N SER A 35 5.53 18.84 -2.26
CA SER A 35 6.03 20.19 -2.02
C SER A 35 5.28 20.92 -0.90
N LYS A 36 3.95 20.71 -0.80
CA LYS A 36 3.12 21.33 0.23
C LYS A 36 3.33 20.73 1.62
N LEU A 37 3.61 19.43 1.68
CA LEU A 37 3.78 18.68 2.94
C LEU A 37 5.20 18.78 3.51
N GLY A 38 6.21 19.09 2.70
CA GLY A 38 7.59 19.20 3.17
C GLY A 38 8.06 17.93 3.88
N SER A 39 8.51 18.07 5.14
CA SER A 39 8.97 16.95 5.98
C SER A 39 7.90 15.92 6.32
N ASP A 40 6.61 16.28 6.25
CA ASP A 40 5.51 15.37 6.56
C ASP A 40 5.22 14.39 5.39
N SER A 41 5.76 14.67 4.20
CA SER A 41 5.66 13.79 3.04
C SER A 41 6.45 12.50 3.26
N LYS A 42 5.79 11.36 3.03
CA LYS A 42 6.38 10.03 3.00
C LYS A 42 6.68 9.54 1.59
N VAL A 43 6.44 10.36 0.56
CA VAL A 43 6.78 10.06 -0.84
C VAL A 43 8.30 10.04 -1.02
N PRO A 44 8.91 8.90 -1.40
CA PRO A 44 10.36 8.83 -1.64
C PRO A 44 10.82 9.82 -2.73
N GLU A 45 12.13 10.09 -2.76
CA GLU A 45 12.70 10.85 -3.86
C GLU A 45 12.49 10.15 -5.21
N LYS A 46 12.29 10.94 -6.26
CA LYS A 46 12.08 10.48 -7.66
C LYS A 46 10.83 9.60 -7.87
N VAL A 47 9.95 9.47 -6.87
CA VAL A 47 8.68 8.76 -7.00
C VAL A 47 7.58 9.72 -7.40
N HIS A 48 6.95 9.45 -8.55
CA HIS A 48 5.86 10.24 -9.12
C HIS A 48 4.50 9.54 -9.05
N TYR A 49 4.48 8.24 -8.75
CA TYR A 49 3.27 7.42 -8.71
C TYR A 49 3.41 6.31 -7.66
N ILE A 50 2.35 6.08 -6.86
CA ILE A 50 2.31 5.07 -5.79
C ILE A 50 0.96 4.34 -5.89
N PRO A 51 0.86 3.26 -6.68
CA PRO A 51 -0.33 2.42 -6.71
C PRO A 51 -0.33 1.42 -5.54
N GLU A 52 -1.52 0.98 -5.14
CA GLU A 52 -1.71 -0.12 -4.19
C GLU A 52 -2.41 -1.31 -4.88
N ILE A 53 -1.99 -2.52 -4.53
CA ILE A 53 -2.69 -3.76 -4.92
C ILE A 53 -3.31 -4.35 -3.66
N VAL A 54 -4.64 -4.26 -3.56
CA VAL A 54 -5.42 -4.87 -2.48
C VAL A 54 -5.73 -6.31 -2.86
N ILE A 55 -5.52 -7.26 -1.96
CA ILE A 55 -5.73 -8.69 -2.22
C ILE A 55 -6.68 -9.26 -1.16
N ASN A 56 -7.81 -9.82 -1.62
CA ASN A 56 -8.71 -10.60 -0.80
C ASN A 56 -8.53 -12.10 -1.11
N GLY A 57 -8.57 -12.95 -0.09
CA GLY A 57 -8.38 -14.38 -0.23
C GLY A 57 -9.13 -15.20 0.80
N LEU A 58 -9.39 -16.47 0.48
CA LEU A 58 -10.07 -17.42 1.37
C LEU A 58 -9.16 -18.00 2.47
N SER A 59 -7.84 -17.80 2.36
CA SER A 59 -6.87 -18.23 3.38
C SER A 59 -5.66 -17.30 3.41
N LEU A 60 -5.00 -17.24 4.58
CA LEU A 60 -3.78 -16.46 4.76
C LEU A 60 -2.66 -16.91 3.82
N ASN A 61 -2.52 -18.21 3.59
CA ASN A 61 -1.52 -18.76 2.67
C ASN A 61 -1.77 -18.32 1.23
N ALA A 62 -3.04 -18.29 0.79
CA ALA A 62 -3.38 -17.81 -0.55
C ALA A 62 -3.03 -16.32 -0.72
N VAL A 63 -3.26 -15.49 0.30
CA VAL A 63 -2.90 -14.06 0.28
C VAL A 63 -1.38 -13.88 0.30
N LYS A 64 -0.65 -14.60 1.16
CA LYS A 64 0.82 -14.58 1.21
C LYS A 64 1.44 -14.97 -0.13
N GLU A 65 0.95 -16.04 -0.75
CA GLU A 65 1.45 -16.47 -2.06
C GLU A 65 1.14 -15.43 -3.14
N ALA A 66 -0.06 -14.85 -3.15
CA ALA A 66 -0.43 -13.78 -4.08
C ALA A 66 0.47 -12.53 -3.93
N MET A 67 0.77 -12.12 -2.69
CA MET A 67 1.70 -11.04 -2.42
C MET A 67 3.11 -11.37 -2.94
N ARG A 68 3.61 -12.59 -2.66
CA ARG A 68 4.93 -13.03 -3.09
C ARG A 68 5.09 -13.01 -4.61
N VAL A 69 4.14 -13.60 -5.35
CA VAL A 69 4.20 -13.64 -6.82
C VAL A 69 4.02 -12.26 -7.44
N GLY A 70 3.13 -11.44 -6.89
CA GLY A 70 2.92 -10.05 -7.34
C GLY A 70 4.18 -9.21 -7.16
N ILE A 71 4.80 -9.28 -5.98
CA ILE A 71 6.08 -8.60 -5.68
C ILE A 71 7.18 -9.05 -6.62
N LYS A 72 7.31 -10.36 -6.87
CA LYS A 72 8.31 -10.91 -7.79
C LYS A 72 8.09 -10.38 -9.22
N ALA A 73 6.84 -10.30 -9.68
CA ALA A 73 6.50 -9.81 -11.01
C ALA A 73 6.81 -8.32 -11.19
N VAL A 74 6.52 -7.48 -10.19
CA VAL A 74 6.79 -6.02 -10.30
C VAL A 74 8.26 -5.67 -10.05
N SER A 75 9.01 -6.50 -9.33
CA SER A 75 10.43 -6.26 -9.04
C SER A 75 11.31 -6.20 -10.29
N SER A 76 10.89 -6.78 -11.42
CA SER A 76 11.62 -6.73 -12.69
C SER A 76 11.16 -5.60 -13.62
N VAL A 77 10.14 -4.81 -13.24
CA VAL A 77 9.62 -3.72 -14.05
C VAL A 77 10.51 -2.48 -13.92
N ASN A 78 10.99 -1.96 -15.05
CA ASN A 78 11.79 -0.73 -15.07
C ASN A 78 10.99 0.45 -14.50
N GLY A 79 11.61 1.23 -13.61
CA GLY A 79 10.99 2.38 -12.95
C GLY A 79 10.36 2.06 -11.58
N VAL A 80 10.28 0.78 -11.18
CA VAL A 80 9.90 0.42 -9.81
C VAL A 80 11.06 0.74 -8.86
N ILE A 81 10.87 1.77 -8.02
CA ILE A 81 11.90 2.25 -7.09
C ILE A 81 11.84 1.51 -5.74
N ARG A 82 10.63 1.16 -5.29
CA ARG A 82 10.41 0.58 -3.95
C ARG A 82 9.12 -0.21 -3.89
N ILE A 83 9.13 -1.26 -3.08
CA ILE A 83 7.96 -2.03 -2.66
C ILE A 83 7.76 -1.84 -1.15
N SER A 84 6.51 -1.66 -0.74
CA SER A 84 6.13 -1.51 0.67
C SER A 84 4.73 -2.08 0.89
N ALA A 85 4.20 -1.94 2.10
CA ALA A 85 2.86 -2.39 2.47
C ALA A 85 2.19 -1.39 3.43
N GLY A 86 0.92 -1.08 3.18
CA GLY A 86 0.07 -0.33 4.09
C GLY A 86 -0.25 -1.15 5.36
N ASN A 87 -0.30 -0.48 6.51
CA ASN A 87 -0.72 -1.09 7.77
C ASN A 87 -1.27 -0.02 8.73
N TYR A 88 -1.95 -0.49 9.78
CA TYR A 88 -2.55 0.37 10.81
C TYR A 88 -1.85 0.25 12.16
N GLY A 89 -0.52 0.12 12.15
CA GLY A 89 0.29 -0.03 13.37
C GLY A 89 -0.03 -1.29 14.19
N GLY A 90 -0.64 -2.30 13.56
CA GLY A 90 -1.05 -3.53 14.22
C GLY A 90 -2.25 -3.41 15.17
N LYS A 91 -3.00 -2.30 15.11
CA LYS A 91 -4.12 -2.00 16.01
C LYS A 91 -5.51 -2.41 15.50
N LEU A 92 -5.65 -2.66 14.19
CA LEU A 92 -6.95 -2.93 13.54
C LEU A 92 -7.07 -4.35 12.97
N GLY A 93 -6.11 -4.78 12.16
CA GLY A 93 -6.18 -6.07 11.47
C GLY A 93 -5.76 -7.25 12.36
N GLN A 94 -6.48 -8.36 12.28
CA GLN A 94 -6.13 -9.62 12.94
C GLN A 94 -4.83 -10.22 12.37
N TYR A 95 -4.64 -10.13 11.05
CA TYR A 95 -3.48 -10.71 10.36
C TYR A 95 -2.40 -9.66 10.11
N LYS A 96 -1.14 -10.08 10.26
CA LYS A 96 0.05 -9.28 9.95
C LYS A 96 0.92 -10.10 9.00
N ILE A 97 1.16 -9.60 7.81
CA ILE A 97 2.02 -10.24 6.81
C ILE A 97 3.26 -9.38 6.64
N TYR A 98 4.39 -9.84 7.17
CA TYR A 98 5.66 -9.15 7.02
C TYR A 98 6.29 -9.51 5.67
N LEU A 99 6.60 -8.51 4.85
CA LEU A 99 7.14 -8.74 3.50
C LEU A 99 8.43 -9.56 3.49
N ARG A 100 9.25 -9.44 4.56
CA ARG A 100 10.50 -10.21 4.72
C ARG A 100 10.28 -11.71 4.89
N GLU A 101 9.10 -12.13 5.38
CA GLU A 101 8.76 -13.55 5.56
C GLU A 101 8.20 -14.20 4.28
N LEU A 102 8.01 -13.42 3.22
CA LEU A 102 7.50 -13.93 1.94
C LEU A 102 8.60 -14.51 1.05
N PHE A 103 9.87 -14.27 1.40
CA PHE A 103 11.03 -14.69 0.64
C PHE A 103 12.01 -15.43 1.58
N PRO A 104 12.76 -16.43 1.05
CA PRO A 104 13.82 -17.11 1.80
C PRO A 104 14.94 -16.16 2.23
#